data_AF-A0A533RFD4-F1
#
_entry.id   AF-A0A533RFD4-F1
#
_cell.length_a   1.000
_cell.length_b   1.000
_cell.length_c   1.000
_cell.angle_alpha   90.00
_cell.angle_beta   90.00
_cell.angle_gamma   90.00
#
_symmetry.space_group_name_H-M   'P 1'
#
loop_
_entity.id
_entity.type
_entity.pdbx_description
1 polymer ?
#
loop_
_entity_poly.entity_id
_entity_poly.type
_entity_poly.pdbx_seq_one_letter_code
_entity_poly.pdbx_strand_id
1 'polypeptide(L)'
;MRRFLTIASAVTLTMALASPAVAGDAKKGQGVYMNFCAPCHATGAAGAPKVGDKAAWAAHLKHGEKHMVERAIKGFQGEKGFMPPRGGNSALSDAEVANAVAYMISQSK
;
A
#
# COMPACT_ATOMS: atom_id res chain seq x y z
N MET A 1 21.27 55.87 5.21
CA MET A 1 20.24 55.20 4.39
C MET A 1 20.55 53.70 4.36
N ARG A 2 19.51 52.86 4.35
CA ARG A 2 19.42 51.49 4.87
C ARG A 2 20.54 50.51 4.42
N ARG A 3 21.21 49.89 5.40
CA ARG A 3 22.02 48.68 5.23
C ARG A 3 21.07 47.48 5.17
N PHE A 4 21.04 46.76 4.05
CA PHE A 4 20.27 45.54 3.88
C PHE A 4 21.09 44.35 4.38
N LEU A 5 20.68 43.75 5.50
CA LEU A 5 21.17 42.45 5.95
C LEU A 5 20.39 41.36 5.21
N THR A 6 21.10 40.53 4.45
CA THR A 6 20.58 39.30 3.85
C THR A 6 20.48 38.20 4.91
N ILE A 7 19.28 37.67 5.12
CA ILE A 7 19.03 36.52 5.98
C ILE A 7 19.13 35.27 5.10
N ALA A 8 20.17 34.46 5.31
CA ALA A 8 20.29 33.15 4.68
C ALA A 8 19.46 32.13 5.49
N SER A 9 18.27 31.77 4.99
CA SER A 9 17.48 30.69 5.56
C SER A 9 18.06 29.34 5.14
N ALA A 10 18.62 28.60 6.10
CA ALA A 10 19.01 27.21 5.93
C ALA A 10 17.75 26.33 5.91
N VAL A 11 17.41 25.80 4.72
CA VAL A 11 16.37 24.78 4.56
C VAL A 11 16.96 23.43 5.00
N THR A 12 16.57 22.94 6.16
CA THR A 12 16.90 21.59 6.61
C THR A 12 16.04 20.58 5.85
N LEU A 13 16.65 19.91 4.87
CA LEU A 13 16.05 18.81 4.13
C LEU A 13 15.97 17.58 5.05
N THR A 14 14.82 17.37 5.69
CA THR A 14 14.53 16.12 6.40
C THR A 14 14.31 15.01 5.39
N MET A 15 15.33 14.16 5.23
CA MET A 15 15.26 12.98 4.38
C MET A 15 14.36 11.94 5.06
N ALA A 16 13.11 11.83 4.61
CA ALA A 16 12.17 10.83 5.07
C ALA A 16 12.71 9.43 4.74
N LEU A 17 13.13 8.69 5.76
CA LEU A 17 13.50 7.28 5.63
C LEU A 17 12.25 6.51 5.22
N ALA A 18 12.19 6.11 3.95
CA ALA A 18 11.17 5.18 3.49
C ALA A 18 11.41 3.83 4.18
N SER A 19 10.50 3.42 5.06
CA SER A 19 10.53 2.08 5.67
C SER A 19 10.64 1.02 4.58
N PRO A 20 11.55 0.04 4.70
CA PRO A 20 11.59 -1.06 3.77
C PRO A 20 10.27 -1.83 3.91
N ALA A 21 9.41 -1.74 2.89
CA ALA A 21 8.23 -2.59 2.82
C ALA A 21 8.68 -4.06 2.96
N VAL A 22 8.20 -4.70 4.01
CA VAL A 22 8.51 -6.07 4.41
C VAL A 22 8.00 -7.02 3.34
N ALA A 23 8.80 -8.02 2.96
CA ALA A 23 8.34 -9.11 2.12
C ALA A 23 7.31 -9.95 2.90
N GLY A 24 6.12 -10.14 2.33
CA GLY A 24 5.03 -10.87 2.99
C GLY A 24 5.13 -12.38 2.85
N ASP A 25 4.58 -13.10 3.83
CA ASP A 25 4.36 -14.54 3.83
C ASP A 25 2.88 -14.83 3.52
N ALA A 26 2.61 -15.30 2.29
CA ALA A 26 1.27 -15.60 1.83
C ALA A 26 0.53 -16.63 2.72
N LYS A 27 1.25 -17.57 3.35
CA LYS A 27 0.64 -18.59 4.22
C LYS A 27 0.03 -17.98 5.49
N LYS A 28 0.49 -16.79 5.89
CA LYS A 28 0.00 -16.06 7.07
C LYS A 28 -1.03 -14.99 6.72
N GLY A 29 -1.26 -14.73 5.43
CA GLY A 29 -2.08 -13.60 4.97
C GLY A 29 -3.58 -13.85 4.90
N GLN A 30 -4.01 -15.11 4.83
CA GLN A 30 -5.41 -15.44 4.54
C GLN A 30 -6.38 -14.87 5.60
N GLY A 31 -6.05 -14.96 6.89
CA GLY A 31 -6.93 -14.45 7.96
C GLY A 31 -7.11 -12.94 7.89
N VAL A 32 -6.03 -12.19 7.65
CA VAL A 32 -6.07 -10.73 7.48
C VAL A 32 -6.85 -10.37 6.22
N TYR A 33 -6.61 -11.08 5.11
CA TYR A 33 -7.37 -10.89 3.87
C TYR A 33 -8.87 -11.08 4.10
N MET A 34 -9.29 -12.19 4.70
CA MET A 34 -10.70 -12.49 4.96
C MET A 34 -11.38 -11.40 5.81
N ASN A 35 -10.73 -10.94 6.87
CA ASN A 35 -11.34 -10.03 7.83
C ASN A 35 -11.38 -8.58 7.35
N PHE A 36 -10.38 -8.13 6.59
CA PHE A 36 -10.19 -6.70 6.33
C PHE A 36 -10.11 -6.34 4.84
N CYS A 37 -9.69 -7.26 3.97
CA CYS A 37 -9.43 -6.95 2.56
C CYS A 37 -10.52 -7.49 1.63
N ALA A 38 -11.06 -8.67 1.95
CA ALA A 38 -12.08 -9.37 1.17
C ALA A 38 -13.37 -8.56 0.93
N PRO A 39 -13.86 -7.71 1.86
CA PRO A 39 -15.06 -6.92 1.62
C PRO A 39 -15.03 -6.09 0.33
N CYS A 40 -13.84 -5.64 -0.08
CA CYS A 40 -13.65 -4.94 -1.36
C CYS A 40 -13.09 -5.87 -2.44
N HIS A 41 -12.06 -6.65 -2.10
CA HIS A 41 -11.26 -7.36 -3.08
C HIS A 41 -11.82 -8.74 -3.50
N ALA A 42 -12.79 -9.31 -2.79
CA ALA A 42 -13.40 -10.58 -3.20
C ALA A 42 -14.33 -10.42 -4.42
N THR A 43 -15.04 -9.30 -4.50
CA THR A 43 -16.01 -9.01 -5.55
C THR A 43 -15.54 -7.92 -6.51
N GLY A 44 -14.56 -7.11 -6.11
CA GLY A 44 -14.13 -5.91 -6.83
C GLY A 44 -14.99 -4.68 -6.50
N ALA A 45 -15.60 -4.65 -5.32
CA ALA A 45 -16.42 -3.54 -4.88
C ALA A 45 -15.63 -2.22 -4.85
N ALA A 46 -16.32 -1.12 -5.14
CA ALA A 46 -15.72 0.23 -5.23
C ALA A 46 -14.50 0.32 -6.17
N GLY A 47 -14.44 -0.54 -7.20
CA GLY A 47 -13.35 -0.56 -8.19
C GLY A 47 -12.07 -1.25 -7.72
N ALA A 48 -12.10 -1.97 -6.60
CA ALA A 48 -10.97 -2.75 -6.11
C ALA A 48 -10.57 -3.85 -7.11
N PRO A 49 -9.26 -4.13 -7.30
CA PRO A 49 -8.84 -5.28 -8.11
C PRO A 49 -9.31 -6.58 -7.45
N LYS A 50 -10.16 -7.33 -8.17
CA LYS A 50 -10.72 -8.59 -7.69
C LYS A 50 -9.62 -9.64 -7.55
N VAL A 51 -9.51 -10.28 -6.40
CA VAL A 51 -8.59 -11.41 -6.19
C VAL A 51 -8.98 -12.57 -7.12
N GLY A 52 -7.99 -13.15 -7.79
CA GLY A 52 -8.17 -14.16 -8.83
C GLY A 52 -8.27 -13.60 -10.25
N ASP A 53 -8.44 -12.28 -10.43
CA ASP A 53 -8.34 -11.64 -11.75
C ASP A 53 -6.87 -11.50 -12.18
N LYS A 54 -6.35 -12.55 -12.82
CA LYS A 54 -4.94 -12.60 -13.23
C LYS A 54 -4.53 -11.43 -14.13
N ALA A 55 -5.42 -10.96 -15.00
CA ALA A 55 -5.10 -9.88 -15.92
C ALA A 55 -4.96 -8.54 -15.18
N ALA A 56 -5.90 -8.24 -14.28
CA ALA A 56 -5.81 -7.04 -13.44
C ALA A 56 -4.57 -7.07 -12.55
N TRP A 57 -4.29 -8.19 -11.89
CA TRP A 57 -3.15 -8.32 -10.98
C TRP A 57 -1.80 -8.31 -11.71
N ALA A 58 -1.70 -8.91 -12.90
CA ALA A 58 -0.49 -8.83 -13.72
C ALA A 58 -0.14 -7.38 -14.10
N ALA A 59 -1.13 -6.53 -14.38
CA ALA A 59 -0.91 -5.11 -14.64
C ALA A 59 -0.34 -4.38 -13.41
N HIS A 60 -0.88 -4.65 -12.22
CA HIS A 60 -0.41 -4.04 -10.98
C HIS A 60 0.98 -4.54 -10.56
N LEU A 61 1.27 -5.83 -10.77
CA LEU A 61 2.54 -6.45 -10.43
C LEU A 61 3.73 -5.90 -11.24
N LYS A 62 3.49 -5.20 -12.36
CA LYS A 62 4.55 -4.48 -13.10
C LYS A 62 5.25 -3.42 -12.25
N HIS A 63 4.59 -2.90 -11.22
CA HIS A 63 5.19 -1.95 -10.27
C HIS A 63 5.98 -2.65 -9.14
N GLY A 64 5.91 -3.99 -9.06
CA GLY A 64 6.58 -4.81 -8.05
C GLY A 64 5.78 -4.98 -6.76
N GLU A 65 5.97 -6.13 -6.10
CA GLU A 65 5.22 -6.49 -4.87
C GLU A 65 5.47 -5.50 -3.73
N LYS A 66 6.71 -5.01 -3.58
CA LYS A 66 7.09 -4.01 -2.57
C LYS A 66 6.25 -2.73 -2.69
N HIS A 67 6.02 -2.27 -3.92
CA HIS A 67 5.19 -1.09 -4.17
C HIS A 67 3.74 -1.34 -3.75
N MET A 68 3.20 -2.53 -4.06
CA MET A 68 1.83 -2.88 -3.66
C MET A 68 1.66 -2.89 -2.14
N VAL A 69 2.62 -3.46 -1.41
CA VAL A 69 2.62 -3.46 0.07
C VAL A 69 2.65 -2.03 0.60
N GLU A 70 3.54 -1.18 0.10
CA GLU A 70 3.64 0.22 0.53
C GLU A 70 2.32 0.97 0.31
N ARG A 71 1.67 0.77 -0.85
CA ARG A 71 0.39 1.41 -1.17
C ARG A 71 -0.75 0.88 -0.30
N ALA A 72 -0.74 -0.41 0.04
CA ALA A 72 -1.72 -0.98 0.96
C ALA A 72 -1.54 -0.45 2.40
N ILE A 73 -0.30 -0.25 2.85
CA ILE A 73 -0.01 0.31 4.18
C ILE A 73 -0.42 1.78 4.25
N LYS A 74 0.03 2.59 3.28
CA LYS A 74 -0.19 4.04 3.28
C LYS A 74 -1.59 4.44 2.86
N GLY A 75 -2.29 3.59 2.12
CA GLY A 75 -3.52 3.93 1.43
C GLY A 75 -3.28 4.86 0.25
N PHE A 76 -4.27 4.96 -0.64
CA PHE A 76 -4.22 5.88 -1.77
C PHE A 76 -5.57 6.09 -2.46
N GLN A 77 -5.68 7.23 -3.14
CA GLN A 77 -6.69 7.45 -4.16
C GLN A 77 -6.15 6.98 -5.51
N GLY A 78 -6.84 6.02 -6.14
CA GLY A 78 -6.60 5.59 -7.51
C GLY A 78 -7.69 6.10 -8.46
N GLU A 79 -7.52 5.83 -9.74
CA GLU A 79 -8.49 6.19 -10.78
C GLU A 79 -9.83 5.46 -10.61
N LYS A 80 -9.78 4.18 -10.21
CA LYS A 80 -10.95 3.31 -10.07
C LYS A 80 -11.61 3.38 -8.70
N GLY A 81 -10.92 3.88 -7.68
CA GLY A 81 -11.40 3.83 -6.31
C GLY A 81 -10.37 4.25 -5.27
N PHE A 82 -10.79 4.20 -4.01
CA PHE A 82 -9.96 4.52 -2.84
C PHE A 82 -9.55 3.23 -2.12
N MET A 83 -8.26 3.07 -1.86
CA MET A 83 -7.74 2.04 -0.97
C MET A 83 -7.41 2.68 0.37
N PRO A 84 -8.15 2.38 1.46
CA PRO A 84 -7.86 2.94 2.76
C PRO A 84 -6.50 2.47 3.30
N PRO A 85 -5.79 3.30 4.09
CA PRO A 85 -4.57 2.90 4.77
C PRO A 85 -4.80 1.62 5.59
N ARG A 86 -3.91 0.64 5.43
CA ARG A 86 -3.98 -0.68 6.09
C ARG A 86 -5.34 -1.38 5.94
N GLY A 87 -5.99 -1.23 4.79
CA GLY A 87 -7.31 -1.83 4.56
C GLY A 87 -8.40 -1.29 5.49
N GLY A 88 -8.21 -0.09 6.05
CA GLY A 88 -9.16 0.54 6.97
C GLY A 88 -8.99 0.15 8.43
N ASN A 89 -8.02 -0.70 8.76
CA ASN A 89 -7.73 -1.09 10.14
C ASN A 89 -6.33 -0.63 10.56
N SER A 90 -6.26 0.46 11.33
CA SER A 90 -5.01 1.04 11.84
C SER A 90 -4.28 0.16 12.86
N ALA A 91 -4.94 -0.86 13.41
CA ALA A 91 -4.32 -1.80 14.36
C ALA A 91 -3.46 -2.87 13.68
N LEU A 92 -3.59 -3.06 12.35
CA LEU A 92 -2.75 -4.00 11.63
C LEU A 92 -1.30 -3.51 11.59
N SER A 93 -0.37 -4.41 11.86
CA SER A 93 1.05 -4.17 11.61
C SER A 93 1.35 -4.15 10.11
N ASP A 94 2.45 -3.51 9.73
CA ASP A 94 2.93 -3.52 8.34
C ASP A 94 3.21 -4.95 7.84
N ALA A 95 3.64 -5.84 8.73
CA ALA A 95 3.85 -7.25 8.42
C ALA A 95 2.54 -8.00 8.14
N GLU A 96 1.47 -7.73 8.89
CA GLU A 96 0.15 -8.32 8.62
C GLU A 96 -0.42 -7.84 7.29
N VAL A 97 -0.27 -6.55 6.97
CA VAL A 97 -0.67 -6.01 5.66
C VAL A 97 0.17 -6.64 4.54
N ALA A 98 1.49 -6.76 4.71
CA ALA A 98 2.36 -7.40 3.74
C ALA A 98 1.97 -8.86 3.48
N ASN A 99 1.67 -9.63 4.55
CA ASN A 99 1.21 -11.01 4.43
C ASN A 99 -0.12 -11.10 3.66
N ALA A 100 -1.08 -10.20 3.94
CA ALA A 100 -2.35 -10.14 3.23
C ALA A 100 -2.17 -9.84 1.73
N VAL A 101 -1.32 -8.86 1.40
CA VAL A 101 -0.98 -8.53 0.00
C VAL A 101 -0.33 -9.74 -0.69
N ALA A 102 0.63 -10.40 -0.03
CA ALA A 102 1.28 -11.61 -0.56
C ALA A 102 0.26 -12.74 -0.80
N TYR A 103 -0.70 -12.93 0.10
CA TYR A 103 -1.80 -13.87 -0.10
C TYR A 103 -2.61 -13.52 -1.34
N MET A 104 -3.08 -12.28 -1.47
CA MET A 104 -3.89 -11.85 -2.61
C MET A 104 -3.15 -12.00 -3.95
N ILE A 105 -1.86 -11.67 -3.98
CA ILE A 105 -0.99 -11.90 -5.12
C ILE A 105 -0.89 -13.39 -5.45
N SER A 106 -0.70 -14.26 -4.45
CA SER A 106 -0.58 -15.72 -4.65
C SER A 106 -1.84 -16.33 -5.27
N GLN A 107 -3.01 -15.76 -4.97
CA GLN A 107 -4.29 -16.19 -5.53
C GLN A 107 -4.56 -15.63 -6.92
N SER A 108 -3.74 -14.69 -7.40
CA SER A 108 -3.99 -13.90 -8.62
C SER A 108 -2.85 -13.96 -9.64
N LYS A 109 -1.89 -14.88 -9.44
CA LYS A 109 -0.86 -15.25 -10.43
C LYS A 109 -1.39 -16.35 -11.34
#